data_AF-A0A0Q8PVP1-F1
#
_entry.id   AF-A0A0Q8PVP1-F1
#
_cell.length_a   1.000
_cell.length_b   1.000
_cell.length_c   1.000
_cell.angle_alpha   90.00
_cell.angle_beta   90.00
_cell.angle_gamma   90.00
#
_symmetry.space_group_name_H-M   'P 1'
#
loop_
_entity.id
_entity.type
_entity.pdbx_description
1 polymer ?
#
loop_
_entity_poly.entity_id
_entity_poly.type
_entity_poly.pdbx_seq_one_letter_code
_entity_poly.pdbx_strand_id
1 'polypeptide(L)'
;MTTPTTPEPGAFAIEPSAESRLAQLHASYADAKAAADAAAERLKTITDGIKAELTALAPDGTTRVDLGGAFGPTLRLAYAERVTFDSRKLKVDDPELYVRYAKFGGAWSLRAVSGEQP
;
A
#
# COMPACT_ATOMS: atom_id res chain seq x y z
N MET A 1 -30.22 5.36 -40.99
CA MET A 1 -29.67 5.89 -39.73
C MET A 1 -28.80 4.82 -39.12
N THR A 2 -27.48 4.91 -39.29
CA THR A 2 -26.50 3.97 -38.72
C THR A 2 -25.85 4.64 -37.52
N THR A 3 -26.10 4.13 -36.32
CA THR A 3 -25.39 4.53 -35.09
C THR A 3 -23.94 4.06 -35.16
N PRO A 4 -22.93 4.93 -34.91
CA PRO A 4 -21.56 4.49 -34.82
C PRO A 4 -21.35 3.63 -33.56
N THR A 5 -20.82 2.42 -33.75
CA THR A 5 -20.31 1.55 -32.69
C THR A 5 -19.14 2.25 -32.00
N THR A 6 -19.30 2.58 -30.72
CA THR A 6 -18.21 3.03 -29.83
C THR A 6 -17.22 1.88 -29.64
N PRO A 7 -15.95 2.00 -30.04
CA PRO A 7 -14.96 0.97 -29.76
C PRO A 7 -14.66 0.93 -28.25
N GLU A 8 -14.78 -0.25 -27.63
CA GLU A 8 -14.23 -0.49 -26.29
C GLU A 8 -12.72 -0.17 -26.29
N PRO A 9 -12.21 0.52 -25.26
CA PRO A 9 -10.77 0.69 -25.11
C PRO A 9 -10.14 -0.67 -24.78
N GLY A 10 -9.70 -1.38 -25.82
CA GLY A 10 -8.97 -2.63 -25.72
C GLY A 10 -7.62 -2.42 -25.04
N ALA A 11 -7.25 -3.34 -24.14
CA ALA A 11 -5.94 -3.36 -23.51
C ALA A 11 -4.84 -3.44 -24.58
N PHE A 12 -3.90 -2.49 -24.55
CA PHE A 12 -2.76 -2.47 -25.47
C PHE A 12 -1.53 -3.04 -24.77
N ALA A 13 -1.03 -4.17 -25.27
CA ALA A 13 0.21 -4.78 -24.79
C ALA A 13 1.40 -4.22 -25.57
N ILE A 14 2.44 -3.78 -24.85
CA ILE A 14 3.67 -3.26 -25.45
C ILE A 14 4.78 -4.27 -25.17
N GLU A 15 5.33 -4.87 -26.22
CA GLU A 15 6.56 -5.65 -26.14
C GLU A 15 7.76 -4.73 -26.42
N PRO A 16 8.59 -4.38 -25.42
CA PRO A 16 9.74 -3.53 -25.64
C PRO A 16 10.79 -4.28 -26.47
N SER A 17 11.35 -3.63 -27.49
CA SER A 17 12.50 -4.21 -28.21
C SER A 17 13.71 -4.33 -27.28
N ALA A 18 14.52 -5.37 -27.46
CA ALA A 18 15.61 -5.74 -26.54
C ALA A 18 16.64 -4.63 -26.31
N GLU A 19 16.86 -3.77 -27.31
CA GLU A 19 17.80 -2.63 -27.22
C GLU A 19 17.12 -1.33 -26.78
N SER A 20 15.79 -1.33 -26.57
CA SER A 20 15.08 -0.13 -26.13
C SER A 20 15.45 0.24 -24.70
N ARG A 21 15.49 1.55 -24.46
CA ARG A 21 15.56 2.10 -23.10
C ARG A 21 14.46 1.54 -22.18
N LEU A 22 13.29 1.20 -22.75
CA LEU A 22 12.17 0.62 -22.00
C LEU A 22 12.50 -0.80 -21.50
N ALA A 23 13.14 -1.64 -22.32
CA ALA A 23 13.58 -2.97 -21.90
C ALA A 23 14.62 -2.89 -20.77
N GLN A 24 15.57 -1.95 -20.86
CA GLN A 24 16.58 -1.72 -19.82
C GLN A 24 15.95 -1.26 -18.51
N LEU A 25 15.03 -0.29 -18.56
CA LEU A 25 14.30 0.19 -17.39
C LEU A 25 13.43 -0.91 -16.77
N HIS A 26 12.81 -1.76 -17.59
CA HIS A 26 12.00 -2.88 -17.12
C HIS A 26 12.85 -3.93 -16.39
N ALA A 27 14.05 -4.25 -16.91
CA ALA A 27 14.99 -5.13 -16.22
C ALA A 27 15.46 -4.54 -14.89
N SER A 28 15.91 -3.27 -14.88
CA SER A 28 16.36 -2.59 -13.65
C SER A 28 15.24 -2.44 -12.60
N TYR A 29 13.99 -2.34 -13.05
CA TYR A 29 12.84 -2.28 -12.14
C TYR A 29 12.70 -3.55 -11.30
N ALA A 30 12.90 -4.73 -11.89
CA ALA A 30 12.77 -6.01 -11.17
C ALA A 30 13.77 -6.11 -10.01
N ASP A 31 15.04 -5.80 -10.28
CA ASP A 31 16.11 -5.83 -9.28
C ASP A 31 15.89 -4.78 -8.18
N ALA A 32 15.57 -3.54 -8.59
CA ALA A 32 15.30 -2.45 -7.65
C ALA A 32 14.07 -2.74 -6.78
N LYS A 33 13.03 -3.35 -7.33
CA LYS A 33 11.82 -3.73 -6.59
C LYS A 33 12.12 -4.81 -5.55
N ALA A 34 12.85 -5.86 -5.93
CA ALA A 34 13.24 -6.93 -5.02
C ALA A 34 14.10 -6.40 -3.86
N ALA A 35 15.08 -5.53 -4.16
CA ALA A 35 15.89 -4.89 -3.15
C ALA A 35 15.07 -3.98 -2.21
N ALA A 36 14.13 -3.22 -2.75
CA ALA A 36 13.24 -2.35 -1.97
C ALA A 36 12.32 -3.15 -1.05
N ASP A 37 11.77 -4.26 -1.52
CA ASP A 37 10.92 -5.14 -0.70
C ASP A 37 11.71 -5.79 0.43
N ALA A 38 12.89 -6.33 0.15
CA ALA A 38 13.76 -6.91 1.18
C ALA A 38 14.18 -5.88 2.24
N ALA A 39 14.50 -4.65 1.80
CA ALA A 39 14.82 -3.56 2.73
C ALA A 39 13.60 -3.15 3.58
N ALA A 40 12.41 -3.10 2.98
CA ALA A 40 11.16 -2.80 3.68
C ALA A 40 10.81 -3.87 4.72
N GLU A 41 10.98 -5.15 4.38
CA GLU A 41 10.80 -6.26 5.34
C GLU A 41 11.80 -6.18 6.49
N ARG A 42 13.07 -5.92 6.21
CA ARG A 42 14.08 -5.76 7.25
C ARG A 42 13.77 -4.60 8.17
N LEU A 43 13.38 -3.45 7.62
CA LEU A 43 12.98 -2.28 8.40
C LEU A 43 11.76 -2.57 9.27
N LYS A 44 10.78 -3.30 8.72
CA LYS A 44 9.60 -3.73 9.46
C LYS A 44 10.01 -4.61 10.66
N THR A 45 10.83 -5.64 10.44
CA THR A 45 11.32 -6.52 11.52
C THR A 45 12.03 -5.75 12.62
N ILE A 46 12.90 -4.80 12.26
CA ILE A 46 13.59 -3.94 13.24
C ILE A 46 12.58 -3.08 14.01
N THR A 47 11.64 -2.47 13.30
CA THR A 47 10.64 -1.57 13.90
C THR A 47 9.71 -2.35 14.84
N ASP A 48 9.28 -3.55 14.46
CA ASP A 48 8.42 -4.39 15.28
C ASP A 48 9.17 -4.91 16.52
N GLY A 49 10.46 -5.24 16.40
CA GLY A 49 11.33 -5.52 17.54
C GLY A 49 11.43 -4.34 18.51
N ILE A 50 11.71 -3.13 18.01
CA ILE A 50 11.75 -1.91 18.85
C ILE A 50 10.41 -1.70 19.56
N LYS A 51 9.28 -1.87 18.86
CA LYS A 51 7.95 -1.74 19.48
C LYS A 51 7.73 -2.76 20.58
N ALA A 52 8.11 -4.01 20.37
CA ALA A 52 7.94 -5.07 21.36
C ALA A 52 8.74 -4.76 22.63
N GLU A 53 10.01 -4.38 22.48
CA GLU A 53 10.88 -3.98 23.61
C GLU A 53 10.33 -2.76 24.35
N LEU A 54 9.93 -1.70 23.62
CA LEU A 54 9.35 -0.51 24.23
C LEU A 54 8.03 -0.80 24.96
N THR A 55 7.22 -1.73 24.44
CA THR A 55 5.96 -2.12 25.07
C THR A 55 6.21 -2.95 26.32
N ALA A 56 7.21 -3.85 26.32
CA ALA A 56 7.58 -4.64 27.49
C ALA A 56 8.15 -3.79 28.64
N LEU A 57 8.80 -2.67 28.31
CA LEU A 57 9.34 -1.70 29.27
C LEU A 57 8.31 -0.65 29.72
N ALA A 58 7.19 -0.52 29.01
CA ALA A 58 6.16 0.47 29.32
C ALA A 58 5.37 0.07 30.57
N PRO A 59 5.19 0.98 31.55
CA PRO A 59 4.24 0.76 32.64
C PRO A 59 2.81 0.59 32.14
N ASP A 60 2.00 -0.17 32.86
CA ASP A 60 0.58 -0.35 32.55
C ASP A 60 -0.15 0.99 32.42
N GLY A 61 -0.99 1.12 31.39
CA GLY A 61 -1.75 2.35 31.10
C GLY A 61 -0.96 3.43 30.35
N THR A 62 0.31 3.19 29.98
CA THR A 62 1.10 4.14 29.20
C THR A 62 0.61 4.20 27.76
N THR A 63 0.16 5.37 27.32
CA THR A 63 -0.28 5.62 25.94
C THR A 63 0.84 6.17 25.04
N ARG A 64 1.99 6.52 25.62
CA ARG A 64 3.11 7.12 24.90
C ARG A 64 4.47 6.80 25.55
N VAL A 65 5.43 6.38 24.72
CA VAL A 65 6.83 6.12 25.09
C VAL A 65 7.75 6.81 24.09
N ASP A 66 8.74 7.55 24.59
CA ASP A 66 9.76 8.23 23.79
C ASP A 66 11.11 7.52 23.98
N LEU A 67 11.71 7.03 22.89
CA LEU A 67 13.04 6.42 22.84
C LEU A 67 14.04 7.44 22.28
N GLY A 68 14.89 8.00 23.14
CA GLY A 68 15.98 8.91 22.77
C GLY A 68 17.36 8.35 23.13
N GLY A 69 18.43 8.93 22.59
CA GLY A 69 19.80 8.54 22.92
C GLY A 69 20.82 8.93 21.85
N ALA A 70 22.09 8.54 22.06
CA ALA A 70 23.18 8.81 21.12
C ALA A 70 23.20 7.88 19.89
N PHE A 71 22.39 6.82 19.91
CA PHE A 71 22.44 5.73 18.92
C PHE A 71 21.54 5.95 17.70
N GLY A 72 20.81 7.08 17.63
CA GLY A 72 19.91 7.35 16.51
C GLY A 72 18.94 8.51 16.77
N PRO A 73 18.03 8.76 15.82
CA PRO A 73 16.96 9.74 16.01
C PRO A 73 16.01 9.31 17.13
N THR A 74 15.36 10.29 17.76
CA THR A 74 14.31 10.01 18.75
C THR A 74 13.12 9.35 18.08
N LEU A 75 12.70 8.19 18.58
CA LEU A 75 11.53 7.46 18.13
C LEU A 75 10.41 7.60 19.16
N ARG A 76 9.16 7.72 18.69
CA ARG A 76 7.98 7.79 19.55
C ARG A 76 7.06 6.61 19.26
N LEU A 77 6.77 5.83 20.29
CA LEU A 77 5.67 4.88 20.31
C LEU A 77 4.46 5.57 20.94
N ALA A 78 3.35 5.64 20.21
CA ALA A 78 2.10 6.17 20.73
C ALA A 78 0.97 5.18 20.41
N TYR A 79 0.15 4.90 21.41
CA TYR A 79 -1.11 4.20 21.21
C TYR A 79 -2.09 5.17 20.56
N ALA A 80 -2.55 4.83 19.35
CA ALA A 80 -3.60 5.56 18.67
C ALA A 80 -4.82 4.64 18.57
N GLU A 81 -5.90 5.03 19.25
CA GLU A 81 -7.18 4.35 19.09
C GLU A 81 -7.66 4.52 17.64
N ARG A 82 -7.98 3.40 16.99
CA ARG A 82 -8.46 3.40 15.61
C ARG A 82 -9.95 3.08 15.60
N VAL A 83 -10.76 4.11 15.34
CA VAL A 83 -12.16 3.93 14.96
C VAL A 83 -12.19 3.55 13.48
N THR A 84 -12.77 2.40 13.15
CA THR A 84 -12.97 1.97 11.76
C THR A 84 -14.44 2.02 11.39
N PHE A 85 -14.70 2.35 10.14
CA PHE A 85 -16.05 2.48 9.61
C PHE A 85 -16.42 1.23 8.81
N ASP A 86 -17.45 0.49 9.24
CA ASP A 86 -17.97 -0.65 8.48
C ASP A 86 -18.91 -0.19 7.38
N SER A 87 -18.32 0.10 6.23
CA SER A 87 -19.07 0.50 5.03
C SER A 87 -19.97 -0.60 4.46
N ARG A 88 -19.71 -1.88 4.74
CA ARG A 88 -20.55 -2.98 4.25
C ARG A 88 -21.85 -3.04 5.05
N LYS A 89 -21.74 -2.94 6.38
CA LYS A 89 -22.91 -2.86 7.25
C LYS A 89 -23.74 -1.61 6.97
N LEU A 90 -23.11 -0.44 6.75
CA LEU A 90 -23.85 0.78 6.40
C LEU A 90 -24.67 0.63 5.11
N LYS A 91 -24.11 -0.02 4.07
CA LYS A 91 -24.85 -0.24 2.81
C LYS A 91 -26.13 -1.05 3.00
N VAL A 92 -26.16 -1.96 3.97
CA VAL A 92 -27.31 -2.81 4.25
C VAL A 92 -28.32 -2.07 5.14
N ASP A 93 -27.82 -1.40 6.19
CA ASP A 93 -28.67 -0.79 7.20
C ASP A 93 -29.23 0.59 6.75
N ASP A 94 -28.45 1.39 6.01
CA ASP A 94 -28.88 2.69 5.47
C ASP A 94 -28.16 2.99 4.13
N PRO A 95 -28.69 2.49 3.01
CA PRO A 95 -28.09 2.67 1.70
C PRO A 95 -28.13 4.13 1.21
N GLU A 96 -29.13 4.92 1.61
CA GLU A 96 -29.23 6.33 1.22
C GLU A 96 -28.12 7.17 1.85
N LEU A 97 -27.83 6.93 3.14
CA LEU A 97 -26.72 7.58 3.82
C LEU A 97 -25.38 7.21 3.18
N TYR A 98 -25.20 5.93 2.81
CA TYR A 98 -23.99 5.49 2.13
C TYR A 98 -23.80 6.23 0.80
N VAL A 99 -24.82 6.26 -0.07
CA VAL A 99 -24.72 6.91 -1.38
C VAL A 99 -24.50 8.41 -1.25
N ARG A 100 -25.14 9.07 -0.27
CA ARG A 100 -25.02 10.51 -0.03
C ARG A 100 -23.59 10.94 0.30
N TYR A 101 -22.84 10.12 1.04
CA TYR A 101 -21.50 10.47 1.52
C TYR A 101 -20.37 9.73 0.81
N ALA A 102 -20.66 8.71 -0.01
CA ALA A 102 -19.65 8.01 -0.78
C ALA A 102 -19.03 8.94 -1.84
N LYS A 103 -17.69 8.99 -1.88
CA LYS A 103 -16.93 9.62 -2.96
C LYS A 103 -16.34 8.53 -3.84
N PHE A 104 -16.73 8.51 -5.11
CA PHE A 104 -16.19 7.59 -6.12
C PHE A 104 -15.09 8.30 -6.92
N GLY A 105 -13.93 7.65 -7.02
CA GLY A 105 -12.80 8.12 -7.82
C GLY A 105 -12.08 6.93 -8.45
N GLY A 106 -11.47 7.16 -9.61
CA GLY A 106 -10.57 6.20 -10.26
C GLY A 106 -9.12 6.57 -9.98
N ALA A 107 -8.30 5.57 -9.68
CA ALA A 107 -6.84 5.74 -9.59
C ALA A 107 -6.17 4.74 -10.53
N TRP A 108 -5.22 5.24 -11.32
CA TRP A 108 -4.31 4.37 -12.07
C TRP A 108 -3.31 3.79 -11.08
N SER A 109 -3.27 2.47 -10.96
CA SER A 109 -2.28 1.77 -10.14
C SER A 109 -1.43 0.86 -10.99
N LEU A 110 -0.11 1.02 -10.91
CA LEU A 110 0.83 0.04 -11.43
C LEU A 110 0.97 -1.08 -10.40
N ARG A 111 0.62 -2.31 -10.76
CA ARG A 111 0.81 -3.50 -9.93
C ARG A 111 1.51 -4.57 -10.77
N ALA A 112 2.40 -5.33 -10.15
CA ALA A 112 2.88 -6.56 -10.75
C ALA A 112 1.71 -7.54 -10.85
N VAL A 113 1.49 -8.11 -12.04
CA VAL A 113 0.52 -9.18 -12.24
C VAL A 113 1.29 -10.48 -12.10
N SER A 114 1.06 -11.24 -11.04
CA SER A 114 1.58 -12.60 -10.93
C SER A 114 0.92 -13.43 -12.03
N GLY A 115 1.65 -13.67 -13.11
CA GLY A 115 1.24 -14.60 -14.16
C GLY A 115 1.39 -16.03 -13.64
N GLU A 116 0.27 -16.64 -13.29
CA GLU A 116 0.12 -18.09 -13.36
C GLU A 116 0.15 -18.43 -14.87
N GLN A 117 1.30 -18.89 -15.37
CA GLN A 117 1.37 -19.42 -16.73
C GLN A 117 0.84 -20.86 -16.74
N PRO A 118 0.06 -21.26 -17.77
CA PRO A 118 -0.42 -22.63 -17.97
C PRO A 118 0.70 -23.63 -18.27
#